data_AF-A0A382BMM9-F1
#
_entry.id   AF-A0A382BMM9-F1
#
_cell.length_a   1.000
_cell.length_b   1.000
_cell.length_c   1.000
_cell.angle_alpha   90.00
_cell.angle_beta   90.00
_cell.angle_gamma   90.00
#
_symmetry.space_group_name_H-M   'P 1'
#
loop_
_entity.id
_entity.type
_entity.pdbx_description
1 polymer ?
#
loop_
_entity_poly.entity_id
_entity_poly.type
_entity_poly.pdbx_seq_one_letter_code
_entity_poly.pdbx_strand_id
1 'polypeptide(L)' 'MRLAIFDIDNTLIAGDSDLLWGEFLCERNYVDSNVYKA' A
#
# COMPACT_ATOMS: atom_id res chain seq x y z
N MET A 1 32.37 0.61 6.82
CA MET A 1 31.29 -0.29 6.35
C MET A 1 30.38 0.47 5.40
N ARG A 2 29.79 -0.19 4.39
CA ARG A 2 28.78 0.41 3.51
C ARG A 2 27.43 -0.26 3.75
N LEU A 3 26.44 0.54 4.13
CA LEU A 3 25.05 0.13 4.33
C LEU A 3 24.19 1.08 3.50
N ALA A 4 23.20 0.54 2.80
CA ALA A 4 22.17 1.31 2.13
C ALA A 4 20.81 0.79 2.61
N ILE A 5 19.92 1.73 2.94
CA ILE A 5 18.55 1.46 3.33
C ILE A 5 17.68 2.10 2.25
N PHE A 6 16.70 1.35 1.78
CA PHE A 6 15.73 1.82 0.80
C PHE A 6 14.36 1.83 1.43
N ASP A 7 13.63 2.89 1.12
CA ASP A 7 12.21 2.95 1.36
C ASP A 7 11.47 2.02 0.39
N ILE A 8 10.19 1.78 0.65
CA ILE A 8 9.36 0.89 -0.16
C ILE A 8 8.67 1.71 -1.26
N ASP A 9 7.86 2.68 -0.87
CA ASP A 9 6.97 3.41 -1.77
C ASP A 9 7.74 4.29 -2.75
N ASN A 10 7.41 4.16 -4.02
CA ASN A 10 8.07 4.84 -5.15
C ASN A 10 9.60 4.64 -5.22
N THR A 11 10.15 3.71 -4.44
CA THR A 11 11.59 3.39 -4.38
C THR A 11 11.82 1.95 -4.81
N LEU A 12 11.24 0.98 -4.10
CA LEU A 12 11.34 -0.44 -4.44
C LEU A 12 10.13 -0.94 -5.23
N ILE A 13 8.97 -0.32 -5.01
CA ILE A 13 7.74 -0.61 -5.76
C ILE A 13 7.14 0.69 -6.31
N ALA A 14 6.37 0.57 -7.39
CA ALA A 14 5.59 1.69 -7.91
C ALA A 14 4.28 1.82 -7.13
N GLY A 15 3.93 3.05 -6.73
CA GLY A 15 2.70 3.34 -6.01
C GLY A 15 2.89 3.46 -4.50
N ASP A 16 1.76 3.61 -3.82
CA ASP A 16 1.63 3.81 -2.38
C ASP A 16 1.10 2.52 -1.75
N SER A 17 1.89 1.89 -0.89
CA SER A 17 1.58 0.60 -0.28
C SER A 17 0.38 0.66 0.66
N ASP A 18 0.13 1.78 1.34
CA ASP A 18 -1.05 1.95 2.18
C ASP A 18 -2.32 1.98 1.33
N LEU A 19 -2.29 2.71 0.21
CA LEU A 19 -3.40 2.76 -0.74
C LEU A 19 -3.68 1.39 -1.36
N LEU A 20 -2.64 0.78 -1.97
CA LEU A 20 -2.74 -0.48 -2.70
C LEU A 20 -3.21 -1.62 -1.80
N TRP A 21 -2.75 -1.63 -0.54
CA TRP A 21 -3.18 -2.64 0.41
C TRP A 21 -4.65 -2.47 0.81
N GLY A 22 -5.11 -1.24 1.04
CA GLY A 22 -6.51 -0.98 1.32
C GLY A 22 -7.43 -1.33 0.14
N GLU A 23 -7.01 -1.06 -1.09
CA GLU A 23 -7.73 -1.47 -2.30
C GLU A 23 -7.84 -2.99 -2.41
N PHE A 24 -6.75 -3.73 -2.19
CA PHE A 24 -6.75 -5.19 -2.18
C PHE A 24 -7.73 -5.77 -1.15
N LEU A 25 -7.77 -5.20 0.06
CA LEU A 25 -8.70 -5.63 1.10
C LEU A 25 -10.17 -5.36 0.74
N CYS A 26 -10.44 -4.22 0.10
CA CYS A 26 -11.76 -3.88 -0.42
C CYS A 26 -12.20 -4.85 -1.52
N GLU A 27 -11.32 -5.16 -2.48
CA GLU A 27 -11.60 -6.10 -3.57
C GLU A 27 -11.94 -7.52 -3.08
N ARG A 28 -11.34 -7.92 -1.94
CA ARG A 28 -11.62 -9.20 -1.30
C ARG A 28 -12.82 -9.19 -0.35
N ASN A 29 -13.52 -8.06 -0.24
CA ASN A 29 -14.62 -7.85 0.71
C ASN A 29 -14.22 -8.06 2.19
N TYR A 30 -12.95 -7.84 2.54
CA TYR A 30 -12.50 -7.83 3.94
C TYR A 30 -12.73 -6.48 4.62
N VAL A 31 -12.77 -5.41 3.83
CA VAL A 31 -13.03 -4.04 4.27
C VAL A 31 -14.14 -3.45 3.38
N ASP A 32 -15.05 -2.69 3.97
CA ASP A 32 -16.07 -1.95 3.21
C ASP A 32 -15.42 -0.78 2.47
N SER A 33 -15.52 -0.80 1.14
CA SER A 33 -14.93 0.20 0.27
C SER A 33 -15.57 1.58 0.42
N ASN A 34 -16.84 1.66 0.81
CA ASN A 34 -17.52 2.95 1.05
C ASN A 34 -17.02 3.61 2.32
N VAL A 35 -16.65 2.82 3.33
CA VAL A 35 -16.06 3.32 4.58
C VAL A 35 -14.60 3.71 4.35
N TYR A 36 -13.85 2.91 3.59
CA TYR A 36 -12.44 3.15 3.31
C TYR A 36 -12.20 4.42 2.46
N LYS A 37 -13.12 4.75 1.56
CA LYS A 37 -12.98 5.88 0.61
C LYS A 37 -13.76 7.16 1.01
N ALA A 38 -14.41 7.17 2.17
CA ALA A 38 -15.16 8.32 2.68
C ALA A 38 -14.24 9.43 3.20
#